data_AF-A0A2V2XPS6-F1
#
_entry.id   AF-A0A2V2XPS6-F1
#
_cell.length_a   1.000
_cell.length_b   1.000
_cell.length_c   1.000
_cell.angle_alpha   90.00
_cell.angle_beta   90.00
_cell.angle_gamma   90.00
#
_symmetry.space_group_name_H-M   'P 1'
#
loop_
_entity.id
_entity.type
_entity.pdbx_description
1 polymer ?
#
loop_
_entity_poly.entity_id
_entity_poly.type
_entity_poly.pdbx_seq_one_letter_code
_entity_poly.pdbx_strand_id
1 'polypeptide(L)'
;SGTVIVKRGWVIDEKTLAALASAGIKRISVYRKPRVCVISTGKELLEPGEPLRPGMVYESNLRSLKALLESRGFDVEPVGIVGDDIDDLRRAILSSVERCDLVVTTGGTSAGVEDNVYRVVGEAGRIIVRGVKLRPGKPTSLGIIKGKPVVSISGNPVAVFVLVEMVLPRLLRRIKGEDEIPRAPTQGRARLLRRVRGSKGRIAVIPGILVKGSGGLFILPWVLGSYMISRLSLADVYIEIHYSRGKPIEIGEEVEYKAFGREPRMFILEASEIAGGVDIVGDRLITYASREEAEMWLDMGAASLIHVCDGYRIKGDRVLVEMKTIPESKIYGREFRVLARNRIERVPGYGEGNCFSRIVGEILRERGVEDYVVIDVDLPLQARDMFAQGLVDIALEPL
;
A
#
# COMPACT_ATOMS: atom_id res chain seq x y z
N SER A 1 -27.99 -12.95 41.03
CA SER A 1 -28.42 -14.35 40.76
C SER A 1 -27.50 -14.94 39.70
N GLY A 2 -27.35 -16.28 39.64
CA GLY A 2 -26.35 -17.02 38.86
C GLY A 2 -26.39 -16.92 37.32
N THR A 3 -26.76 -15.75 36.78
CA THR A 3 -26.67 -15.41 35.37
C THR A 3 -25.21 -15.32 34.94
N VAL A 4 -24.89 -15.91 33.80
CA VAL A 4 -23.54 -15.86 33.21
C VAL A 4 -23.24 -14.44 32.72
N ILE A 5 -22.21 -13.81 33.30
CA ILE A 5 -21.73 -12.48 32.89
C ILE A 5 -20.85 -12.59 31.63
N VAL A 6 -20.00 -13.62 31.56
CA VAL A 6 -19.04 -13.86 30.47
C VAL A 6 -18.89 -15.36 30.24
N LYS A 7 -18.75 -15.76 28.96
CA LYS A 7 -18.44 -17.15 28.59
C LYS A 7 -16.96 -17.30 28.22
N ARG A 8 -16.44 -18.52 28.34
CA ARG A 8 -15.13 -18.89 27.78
C ARG A 8 -15.09 -18.48 26.29
N GLY A 9 -13.94 -17.99 25.84
CA GLY A 9 -13.74 -17.55 24.46
C GLY A 9 -14.25 -16.14 24.14
N TRP A 10 -14.92 -15.47 25.07
CA TRP A 10 -15.31 -14.07 24.88
C TRP A 10 -14.12 -13.13 25.06
N VAL A 11 -14.05 -12.11 24.21
CA VAL A 11 -13.13 -10.98 24.38
C VAL A 11 -13.62 -10.12 25.54
N ILE A 12 -12.72 -9.80 26.46
CA ILE A 12 -13.02 -8.91 27.59
C ILE A 12 -12.88 -7.47 27.12
N ASP A 13 -14.00 -6.76 27.01
CA ASP A 13 -14.07 -5.34 26.65
C ASP A 13 -14.45 -4.46 27.86
N GLU A 14 -14.59 -3.16 27.65
CA GLU A 14 -14.91 -2.18 28.69
C GLU A 14 -16.23 -2.48 29.42
N LYS A 15 -17.23 -2.97 28.67
CA LYS A 15 -18.56 -3.31 29.21
C LYS A 15 -18.48 -4.57 30.05
N THR A 16 -17.74 -5.56 29.55
CA THR A 16 -17.49 -6.82 30.25
C THR A 16 -16.75 -6.58 31.56
N LEU A 17 -15.72 -5.73 31.53
CA LEU A 17 -14.96 -5.38 32.72
C LEU A 17 -15.82 -4.65 33.77
N ALA A 18 -16.66 -3.70 33.35
CA ALA A 18 -17.59 -3.01 34.24
C ALA A 18 -18.60 -3.97 34.87
N ALA A 19 -19.15 -4.91 34.09
CA ALA A 19 -20.08 -5.91 34.58
C ALA A 19 -19.40 -6.83 35.63
N LEU A 20 -18.19 -7.34 35.34
CA LEU A 20 -17.42 -8.16 36.29
C LEU A 20 -17.11 -7.40 37.59
N ALA A 21 -16.68 -6.14 37.48
CA ALA A 21 -16.38 -5.30 38.64
C ALA A 21 -17.63 -5.03 39.49
N SER A 22 -18.77 -4.72 38.86
CA SER A 22 -20.05 -4.51 39.55
C SER A 22 -20.55 -5.76 40.30
N ALA A 23 -20.15 -6.95 39.83
CA ALA A 23 -20.42 -8.22 40.48
C ALA A 23 -19.40 -8.58 41.57
N GLY A 24 -18.45 -7.69 41.89
CA GLY A 24 -17.42 -7.92 42.91
C GLY A 24 -16.30 -8.86 42.49
N ILE A 25 -16.16 -9.16 41.19
CA ILE A 25 -15.16 -10.10 40.68
C ILE A 25 -13.83 -9.38 40.48
N LYS A 26 -12.85 -9.68 41.35
CA LYS A 26 -11.51 -9.06 41.32
C LYS A 26 -10.57 -9.65 40.26
N ARG A 27 -10.68 -10.96 39.98
CA ARG A 27 -9.77 -11.68 39.07
C ARG A 27 -10.55 -12.70 38.24
N ILE A 28 -10.12 -12.86 37.00
CA ILE A 28 -10.64 -13.88 36.07
C ILE A 28 -9.47 -14.64 35.44
N SER A 29 -9.72 -15.89 35.04
CA SER A 29 -8.78 -16.66 34.24
C SER A 29 -8.93 -16.29 32.77
N VAL A 30 -7.81 -15.95 32.11
CA VAL A 30 -7.76 -15.62 30.68
C VAL A 30 -6.73 -16.50 29.97
N TYR A 31 -6.85 -16.62 28.65
CA TYR A 31 -5.78 -17.23 27.85
C TYR A 31 -4.54 -16.33 27.84
N ARG A 32 -3.35 -16.95 27.79
CA ARG A 32 -2.12 -16.21 27.51
C ARG A 32 -2.16 -15.62 26.11
N LYS A 33 -1.41 -14.55 25.88
CA LYS A 33 -1.15 -14.08 24.51
C LYS A 33 -0.46 -15.19 23.71
N PRO A 34 -0.96 -15.55 22.52
CA PRO A 34 -0.25 -16.48 21.65
C PRO A 34 1.04 -15.86 21.13
N ARG A 35 2.09 -16.67 21.00
CA ARG A 35 3.42 -16.24 20.55
C ARG A 35 3.53 -16.40 19.05
N VAL A 36 4.03 -15.39 18.35
CA VAL A 36 4.20 -15.40 16.90
C VAL A 36 5.64 -15.09 16.55
N CYS A 37 6.27 -15.95 15.78
CA CYS A 37 7.61 -15.70 15.26
C CYS A 37 7.48 -15.11 13.85
N VAL A 38 8.14 -13.98 13.57
CA VAL A 38 8.13 -13.33 12.25
C VAL A 38 9.52 -13.33 11.65
N ILE A 39 9.63 -13.88 10.44
CA ILE A 39 10.89 -14.03 9.69
C ILE A 39 10.78 -13.21 8.41
N SER A 40 11.80 -12.41 8.09
CA SER A 40 11.88 -11.72 6.80
C SER A 40 12.93 -12.40 5.91
N THR A 41 12.69 -12.47 4.60
CA THR A 41 13.63 -13.06 3.64
C THR A 41 13.80 -12.17 2.41
N GLY A 42 15.05 -12.00 1.99
CA GLY A 42 15.41 -11.23 0.80
C GLY A 42 16.81 -10.65 0.91
N LYS A 43 17.66 -10.90 -0.10
CA LYS A 43 19.02 -10.33 -0.19
C LYS A 43 19.03 -8.83 -0.42
N GLU A 44 17.92 -8.27 -0.90
CA GLU A 44 17.71 -6.84 -1.11
C GLU A 44 17.43 -6.08 0.19
N LEU A 45 17.17 -6.77 1.30
CA LEU A 45 16.69 -6.14 2.53
C LEU A 45 17.85 -5.60 3.38
N LEU A 46 17.68 -4.38 3.87
CA LEU A 46 18.54 -3.73 4.87
C LEU A 46 17.75 -3.35 6.11
N GLU A 47 18.45 -3.26 7.25
CA GLU A 47 17.85 -2.69 8.44
C GLU A 47 17.75 -1.16 8.32
N PRO A 48 16.61 -0.54 8.68
CA PRO A 48 16.50 0.91 8.80
C PRO A 48 17.61 1.50 9.67
N GLY A 49 18.26 2.55 9.16
CA GLY A 49 19.41 3.21 9.78
C GLY A 49 20.74 2.87 9.11
N GLU A 50 20.81 1.79 8.33
CA GLU A 50 21.97 1.50 7.49
C GLU A 50 21.99 2.40 6.23
N PRO A 51 23.15 2.79 5.69
CA PRO A 51 23.22 3.51 4.41
C PRO A 51 22.62 2.68 3.27
N LEU A 52 21.69 3.27 2.53
CA LEU A 52 21.05 2.60 1.39
C LEU A 52 22.09 2.36 0.28
N ARG A 53 22.14 1.13 -0.22
CA ARG A 53 23.04 0.73 -1.32
C ARG A 53 22.24 0.48 -2.61
N PRO A 54 22.86 0.60 -3.80
CA PRO A 54 22.16 0.31 -5.05
C PRO A 54 21.50 -1.08 -5.04
N GLY A 55 20.22 -1.13 -5.43
CA GLY A 55 19.43 -2.38 -5.48
C GLY A 55 18.91 -2.88 -4.13
N MET A 56 19.18 -2.18 -3.03
CA MET A 56 18.68 -2.51 -1.71
C MET A 56 17.44 -1.70 -1.33
N VAL A 57 16.61 -2.24 -0.45
CA VAL A 57 15.44 -1.59 0.15
C VAL A 57 15.42 -1.85 1.65
N TYR A 58 14.84 -0.92 2.41
CA TYR A 58 14.70 -1.11 3.85
C TYR A 58 13.59 -2.11 4.18
N GLU A 59 13.84 -2.96 5.17
CA GLU A 59 12.83 -3.87 5.67
C GLU A 59 11.76 -3.14 6.50
N SER A 60 10.54 -3.14 5.96
CA SER A 60 9.33 -2.56 6.52
C SER A 60 8.25 -3.59 6.87
N ASN A 61 8.23 -4.77 6.26
CA ASN A 61 7.15 -5.75 6.39
C ASN A 61 7.11 -6.40 7.76
N LEU A 62 8.25 -6.89 8.25
CA LEU A 62 8.39 -7.48 9.59
C LEU A 62 7.94 -6.49 10.66
N ARG A 63 8.34 -5.21 10.53
CA ARG A 63 7.95 -4.14 11.45
C ARG A 63 6.45 -3.89 11.44
N SER A 64 5.88 -3.77 10.24
CA SER A 64 4.45 -3.58 10.03
C SER A 64 3.65 -4.75 10.60
N LEU A 65 4.01 -5.98 10.24
CA LEU A 65 3.36 -7.20 10.69
C LEU A 65 3.46 -7.38 12.21
N LYS A 66 4.64 -7.09 12.79
CA LYS A 66 4.84 -7.10 14.25
C LYS A 66 3.87 -6.15 14.94
N ALA A 67 3.86 -4.87 14.56
CA ALA A 67 2.97 -3.89 15.15
C ALA A 67 1.49 -4.27 14.98
N LEU A 68 1.12 -4.79 13.81
CA LEU A 68 -0.23 -5.19 13.47
C LEU A 68 -0.71 -6.39 14.31
N LEU A 69 0.13 -7.40 14.52
CA LEU A 69 -0.17 -8.57 15.36
C LEU A 69 -0.15 -8.22 16.85
N GLU A 70 0.80 -7.41 17.32
CA GLU A 70 0.84 -6.92 18.71
C GLU A 70 -0.44 -6.14 19.05
N SER A 71 -0.91 -5.29 18.14
CA SER A 71 -2.18 -4.56 18.29
C SER A 71 -3.40 -5.49 18.37
N ARG A 72 -3.28 -6.74 17.95
CA ARG A 72 -4.32 -7.78 17.98
C ARG A 72 -4.20 -8.75 19.16
N GLY A 73 -3.30 -8.47 20.11
CA GLY A 73 -3.14 -9.26 21.33
C GLY A 73 -2.17 -10.43 21.21
N PHE A 74 -1.29 -10.44 20.22
CA PHE A 74 -0.21 -11.42 20.09
C PHE A 74 1.08 -10.94 20.77
N ASP A 75 1.89 -11.90 21.22
CA ASP A 75 3.29 -11.68 21.63
C ASP A 75 4.18 -11.99 20.44
N VAL A 76 4.86 -11.00 19.85
CA VAL A 76 5.56 -11.16 18.57
C VAL A 76 7.06 -11.13 18.75
N GLU A 77 7.72 -12.22 18.36
CA GLU A 77 9.16 -12.37 18.33
C GLU A 77 9.68 -12.16 16.90
N PRO A 78 10.39 -11.04 16.61
CA PRO A 78 11.06 -10.86 15.33
C PRO A 78 12.31 -11.72 15.29
N VAL A 79 12.39 -12.63 14.31
CA VAL A 79 13.59 -13.45 14.04
C VAL A 79 14.62 -12.67 13.23
N GLY A 80 14.17 -11.68 12.46
CA GLY A 80 15.02 -10.81 11.65
C GLY A 80 15.05 -11.20 10.17
N ILE A 81 16.01 -10.63 9.44
CA ILE A 81 16.27 -10.92 8.02
C ILE A 81 17.12 -12.20 7.94
N VAL A 82 16.57 -13.24 7.33
CA VAL A 82 17.24 -14.51 7.04
C VAL A 82 17.63 -14.54 5.57
N GLY A 83 18.85 -14.98 5.28
CA GLY A 83 19.35 -15.11 3.91
C GLY A 83 18.55 -16.12 3.07
N ASP A 84 18.76 -16.10 1.75
CA ASP A 84 18.04 -16.99 0.83
C ASP A 84 18.51 -18.46 0.85
N ASP A 85 19.49 -18.79 1.69
CA ASP A 85 19.95 -20.17 1.85
C ASP A 85 18.85 -21.04 2.48
N ILE A 86 18.59 -22.20 1.88
CA ILE A 86 17.49 -23.07 2.30
C ILE A 86 17.73 -23.67 3.69
N ASP A 87 18.98 -23.90 4.08
CA ASP A 87 19.31 -24.47 5.38
C ASP A 87 19.16 -23.43 6.50
N ASP A 88 19.57 -22.18 6.24
CA ASP A 88 19.27 -21.05 7.13
C ASP A 88 17.77 -20.87 7.34
N LEU A 89 17.00 -20.83 6.25
CA LEU A 89 15.55 -20.72 6.32
C LEU A 89 14.92 -21.91 7.05
N ARG A 90 15.39 -23.13 6.79
CA ARG A 90 14.94 -24.34 7.49
C ARG A 90 15.19 -24.24 8.99
N ARG A 91 16.40 -23.86 9.41
CA ARG A 91 16.74 -23.67 10.83
C ARG A 91 15.86 -22.60 11.47
N ALA A 92 15.66 -21.46 10.80
CA ALA A 92 14.83 -20.38 11.30
C ALA A 92 13.37 -20.80 11.49
N ILE A 93 12.77 -21.48 10.50
CA ILE A 93 11.39 -21.96 10.57
C ILE A 93 11.24 -23.03 11.66
N LEU A 94 12.08 -24.06 11.67
CA LEU A 94 11.94 -25.18 12.61
C LEU A 94 12.17 -24.74 14.06
N SER A 95 13.18 -23.92 14.32
CA SER A 95 13.40 -23.38 15.67
C SER A 95 12.24 -22.49 16.13
N SER A 96 11.62 -21.75 15.22
CA SER A 96 10.47 -20.89 15.50
C SER A 96 9.23 -21.72 15.84
N VAL A 97 9.01 -22.82 15.11
CA VAL A 97 7.92 -23.77 15.37
C VAL A 97 8.04 -24.38 16.77
N GLU A 98 9.23 -24.59 17.33
CA GLU A 98 9.34 -25.11 18.70
C GLU A 98 8.81 -24.14 19.77
N ARG A 99 9.06 -22.82 19.60
CA ARG A 99 8.84 -21.82 20.66
C ARG A 99 7.64 -20.88 20.47
N CYS A 100 7.08 -20.83 19.27
CA CYS A 100 5.92 -20.00 18.91
C CYS A 100 4.67 -20.84 18.61
N ASP A 101 3.49 -20.21 18.62
CA ASP A 101 2.20 -20.82 18.26
C ASP A 101 1.84 -20.61 16.77
N LEU A 102 2.49 -19.63 16.13
CA LEU A 102 2.38 -19.30 14.71
C LEU A 102 3.74 -18.83 14.21
N VAL A 103 4.11 -19.23 13.00
CA VAL A 103 5.28 -18.69 12.30
C VAL A 103 4.79 -17.97 11.04
N VAL A 104 5.26 -16.75 10.82
CA VAL A 104 4.96 -15.98 9.61
C VAL A 104 6.26 -15.59 8.91
N THR A 105 6.39 -15.96 7.64
CA THR A 105 7.48 -15.49 6.78
C THR A 105 6.96 -14.37 5.89
N THR A 106 7.75 -13.31 5.70
CA THR A 106 7.50 -12.24 4.73
C THR A 106 8.67 -12.13 3.77
N GLY A 107 8.40 -11.94 2.48
CA GLY A 107 9.45 -11.78 1.46
C GLY A 107 9.33 -12.81 0.34
N GLY A 108 10.43 -13.03 -0.38
CA GLY A 108 10.58 -14.14 -1.31
C GLY A 108 9.74 -14.11 -2.58
N THR A 109 9.31 -12.93 -3.04
CA THR A 109 8.61 -12.77 -4.33
C THR A 109 9.53 -12.94 -5.55
N SER A 110 10.83 -13.16 -5.35
CA SER A 110 11.76 -13.57 -6.41
C SER A 110 11.55 -15.04 -6.76
N ALA A 111 11.81 -15.42 -8.01
CA ALA A 111 11.76 -16.81 -8.43
C ALA A 111 12.79 -17.63 -7.63
N GLY A 112 12.35 -18.38 -6.62
CA GLY A 112 13.17 -19.33 -5.86
C GLY A 112 12.97 -19.31 -4.33
N VAL A 113 12.80 -18.15 -3.70
CA VAL A 113 12.67 -18.08 -2.22
C VAL A 113 11.28 -18.50 -1.75
N GLU A 114 10.23 -18.11 -2.47
CA GLU A 114 8.87 -18.66 -2.26
C GLU A 114 8.90 -20.19 -2.29
N ASP A 115 9.59 -20.77 -3.28
CA ASP A 115 9.74 -22.22 -3.42
C ASP A 115 10.51 -22.86 -2.25
N ASN A 116 11.49 -22.15 -1.66
CA ASN A 116 12.22 -22.62 -0.49
C ASN A 116 11.33 -22.74 0.75
N VAL A 117 10.46 -21.75 1.02
CA VAL A 117 9.50 -21.85 2.14
C VAL A 117 8.55 -23.04 1.91
N TYR A 118 8.02 -23.20 0.70
CA TYR A 118 7.17 -24.34 0.36
C TYR A 118 7.88 -25.68 0.56
N ARG A 119 9.14 -25.79 0.13
CA ARG A 119 9.93 -27.01 0.26
C ARG A 119 10.17 -27.36 1.72
N VAL A 120 10.65 -26.39 2.52
CA VAL A 120 10.89 -26.59 3.96
C VAL A 120 9.61 -27.03 4.68
N VAL A 121 8.49 -26.35 4.43
CA VAL A 121 7.22 -26.68 5.09
C VAL A 121 6.64 -28.01 4.60
N GLY A 122 6.81 -28.35 3.33
CA GLY A 122 6.39 -29.63 2.76
C GLY A 122 7.20 -30.82 3.28
N GLU A 123 8.49 -30.66 3.49
CA GLU A 123 9.37 -31.70 4.04
C GLU A 123 9.16 -31.92 5.54
N ALA A 124 8.99 -30.84 6.31
CA ALA A 124 8.85 -30.90 7.76
C ALA A 124 7.40 -31.09 8.25
N GLY A 125 6.43 -31.05 7.35
CA GLY A 125 5.02 -31.01 7.70
C GLY A 125 4.12 -31.23 6.48
N ARG A 126 3.15 -30.33 6.28
CA ARG A 126 2.25 -30.39 5.12
C ARG A 126 1.79 -29.01 4.68
N ILE A 127 1.58 -28.86 3.38
CA ILE A 127 0.98 -27.66 2.78
C ILE A 127 -0.55 -27.81 2.77
N ILE A 128 -1.26 -26.75 3.18
CA ILE A 128 -2.72 -26.67 3.19
C ILE A 128 -3.22 -25.75 2.07
N VAL A 129 -2.56 -24.61 1.88
CA VAL A 129 -2.90 -23.62 0.86
C VAL A 129 -1.66 -23.25 0.08
N ARG A 130 -1.77 -23.25 -1.25
CA ARG A 130 -0.75 -22.78 -2.19
C ARG A 130 -1.31 -21.65 -3.03
N GLY A 131 -1.05 -20.42 -2.60
CA GLY A 131 -1.53 -19.21 -3.22
C GLY A 131 -2.98 -18.88 -2.90
N VAL A 132 -3.30 -17.60 -3.06
CA VAL A 132 -4.67 -17.06 -2.90
C VAL A 132 -5.10 -16.28 -4.14
N LYS A 133 -6.41 -16.23 -4.41
CA LYS A 133 -6.98 -15.49 -5.55
C LYS A 133 -7.10 -13.98 -5.25
N LEU A 134 -6.05 -13.38 -4.69
CA LEU A 134 -5.99 -11.96 -4.34
C LEU A 134 -4.89 -11.23 -5.13
N ARG A 135 -5.07 -9.93 -5.33
CA ARG A 135 -4.05 -9.00 -5.81
C ARG A 135 -4.08 -7.74 -4.91
N PRO A 136 -3.01 -7.43 -4.18
CA PRO A 136 -1.77 -8.21 -4.01
C PRO A 136 -2.00 -9.46 -3.12
N GLY A 137 -0.97 -10.33 -3.01
CA GLY A 137 -1.01 -11.49 -2.11
C GLY A 137 -1.05 -12.87 -2.75
N LYS A 138 -1.05 -12.99 -4.09
CA LYS A 138 -1.04 -14.28 -4.82
C LYS A 138 -0.11 -15.36 -4.21
N PRO A 139 1.18 -15.11 -3.90
CA PRO A 139 2.11 -16.16 -3.47
C PRO A 139 1.90 -16.66 -2.02
N THR A 140 0.85 -16.20 -1.35
CA THR A 140 0.60 -16.55 0.06
C THR A 140 0.37 -18.04 0.25
N SER A 141 1.04 -18.62 1.24
CA SER A 141 0.92 -20.03 1.57
C SER A 141 0.53 -20.25 3.03
N LEU A 142 -0.09 -21.40 3.28
CA LEU A 142 -0.35 -21.90 4.62
C LEU A 142 0.06 -23.37 4.67
N GLY A 143 0.91 -23.71 5.63
CA GLY A 143 1.21 -25.09 5.98
C GLY A 143 1.16 -25.31 7.48
N ILE A 144 1.38 -26.55 7.88
CA ILE A 144 1.36 -27.00 9.27
C ILE A 144 2.62 -27.82 9.53
N ILE A 145 3.39 -27.45 10.55
CA ILE A 145 4.54 -28.20 11.06
C ILE A 145 4.26 -28.47 12.54
N LYS A 146 4.32 -29.74 12.97
CA LYS A 146 4.06 -30.17 14.36
C LYS A 146 2.77 -29.58 14.96
N GLY A 147 1.71 -29.51 14.16
CA GLY A 147 0.40 -28.97 14.56
C GLY A 147 0.32 -27.42 14.61
N LYS A 148 1.42 -26.71 14.32
CA LYS A 148 1.48 -25.25 14.34
C LYS A 148 1.45 -24.67 12.91
N PRO A 149 0.65 -23.62 12.67
CA PRO A 149 0.57 -22.97 11.37
C PRO A 149 1.87 -22.24 11.01
N VAL A 150 2.27 -22.37 9.74
CA VAL A 150 3.32 -21.58 9.11
C VAL A 150 2.71 -20.86 7.91
N VAL A 151 2.71 -19.53 7.93
CA VAL A 151 2.13 -18.69 6.88
C VAL A 151 3.26 -18.00 6.12
N SER A 152 3.28 -18.10 4.80
CA SER A 152 4.16 -17.27 3.97
C SER A 152 3.38 -16.16 3.32
N ILE A 153 3.83 -14.92 3.48
CA ILE A 153 3.22 -13.70 2.95
C ILE A 153 4.14 -13.11 1.88
N SER A 154 3.53 -12.59 0.81
CA SER A 154 4.21 -11.83 -0.23
C SER A 154 5.03 -10.67 0.36
N GLY A 155 6.26 -10.47 -0.14
CA GLY A 155 7.10 -9.31 0.20
C GLY A 155 6.53 -7.94 -0.21
N ASN A 156 5.36 -7.88 -0.86
CA ASN A 156 4.65 -6.62 -1.10
C ASN A 156 4.03 -6.10 0.21
N PRO A 157 4.39 -4.90 0.70
CA PRO A 157 3.89 -4.37 1.97
C PRO A 157 2.37 -4.22 2.04
N VAL A 158 1.71 -3.93 0.91
CA VAL A 158 0.24 -3.89 0.84
C VAL A 158 -0.35 -5.28 1.08
N ALA A 159 0.33 -6.34 0.61
CA ALA A 159 -0.14 -7.72 0.83
C ALA A 159 -0.18 -8.09 2.31
N VAL A 160 0.76 -7.59 3.12
CA VAL A 160 0.78 -7.83 4.58
C VAL A 160 -0.55 -7.42 5.21
N PHE A 161 -1.01 -6.19 4.97
CA PHE A 161 -2.28 -5.69 5.49
C PHE A 161 -3.47 -6.47 4.94
N VAL A 162 -3.53 -6.63 3.61
CA VAL A 162 -4.64 -7.34 2.94
C VAL A 162 -4.80 -8.75 3.49
N LEU A 163 -3.71 -9.49 3.67
CA LEU A 163 -3.78 -10.88 4.13
C LEU A 163 -4.14 -10.96 5.62
N VAL A 164 -3.62 -10.06 6.46
CA VAL A 164 -3.97 -10.04 7.88
C VAL A 164 -5.44 -9.68 8.08
N GLU A 165 -6.02 -8.78 7.27
CA GLU A 165 -7.44 -8.41 7.36
C GLU A 165 -8.40 -9.39 6.68
N MET A 166 -8.02 -10.00 5.57
CA MET A 166 -8.97 -10.79 4.76
C MET A 166 -8.77 -12.30 4.90
N VAL A 167 -7.53 -12.77 5.09
CA VAL A 167 -7.19 -14.20 5.03
C VAL A 167 -6.94 -14.77 6.42
N LEU A 168 -6.16 -14.08 7.23
CA LEU A 168 -5.75 -14.55 8.56
C LEU A 168 -6.74 -14.30 9.71
N PRO A 169 -7.81 -13.48 9.65
CA PRO A 169 -8.59 -13.17 10.87
C PRO A 169 -9.15 -14.41 11.56
N ARG A 170 -9.66 -15.38 10.79
CA ARG A 170 -10.20 -16.63 11.35
C ARG A 170 -9.11 -17.47 12.02
N LEU A 171 -7.94 -17.56 11.41
CA LEU A 171 -6.79 -18.27 11.97
C LEU A 171 -6.31 -17.60 13.26
N LEU A 172 -6.13 -16.28 13.24
CA LEU A 172 -5.68 -15.51 14.40
C LEU A 172 -6.64 -15.61 15.58
N ARG A 173 -7.96 -15.53 15.36
CA ARG A 173 -8.97 -15.71 16.42
C ARG A 173 -8.91 -17.12 17.02
N ARG A 174 -8.84 -18.15 16.17
CA ARG A 174 -8.69 -19.55 16.60
C ARG A 174 -7.46 -19.75 17.48
N ILE A 175 -6.32 -19.17 17.10
CA ILE A 175 -5.07 -19.25 17.88
C ILE A 175 -5.22 -18.55 19.24
N LYS A 176 -5.96 -17.45 19.31
CA LYS A 176 -6.29 -16.75 20.57
C LYS A 176 -7.31 -17.48 21.44
N GLY A 177 -7.97 -18.52 20.92
CA GLY A 177 -9.07 -19.19 21.62
C GLY A 177 -10.34 -18.34 21.72
N GLU A 178 -10.54 -17.41 20.78
CA GLU A 178 -11.73 -16.56 20.69
C GLU A 178 -12.88 -17.33 20.03
N ASP A 179 -14.03 -17.38 20.71
CA ASP A 179 -15.27 -17.98 20.21
C ASP A 179 -16.03 -16.97 19.34
N GLU A 180 -16.68 -17.48 18.29
CA GLU A 180 -17.11 -16.69 17.14
C GLU A 180 -18.30 -15.76 17.48
N ILE A 181 -18.03 -14.46 17.59
CA ILE A 181 -18.97 -13.41 17.17
C ILE A 181 -18.20 -12.49 16.23
N PRO A 182 -18.28 -12.71 14.90
CA PRO A 182 -17.65 -11.81 13.95
C PRO A 182 -18.29 -10.43 14.10
N ARG A 183 -17.52 -9.42 14.53
CA ARG A 183 -17.93 -8.03 14.28
C ARG A 183 -17.86 -7.84 12.77
N ALA A 184 -18.97 -7.41 12.16
CA ALA A 184 -18.94 -7.00 10.77
C ALA A 184 -17.87 -5.91 10.61
N PRO A 185 -17.04 -5.94 9.56
CA PRO A 185 -16.12 -4.85 9.31
C PRO A 185 -16.92 -3.56 9.17
N THR A 186 -16.38 -2.45 9.68
CA THR A 186 -16.92 -1.14 9.37
C THR A 186 -16.87 -0.97 7.86
N GLN A 187 -18.03 -0.80 7.23
CA GLN A 187 -18.16 -0.70 5.79
C GLN A 187 -19.14 0.41 5.42
N GLY A 188 -19.01 0.95 4.22
CA GLY A 188 -19.85 2.03 3.73
C GLY A 188 -19.73 2.16 2.22
N ARG A 189 -20.34 3.21 1.68
CA ARG A 189 -20.27 3.54 0.27
C ARG A 189 -19.63 4.90 0.07
N ALA A 190 -18.80 5.02 -0.96
CA ALA A 190 -18.13 6.25 -1.34
C ALA A 190 -17.91 6.28 -2.84
N ARG A 191 -17.81 7.48 -3.43
CA ARG A 191 -17.52 7.65 -4.85
C ARG A 191 -16.01 7.66 -5.11
N LEU A 192 -15.55 7.01 -6.18
CA LEU A 192 -14.14 6.95 -6.54
C LEU A 192 -13.61 8.30 -7.02
N LEU A 193 -12.43 8.70 -6.53
CA LEU A 193 -11.70 9.87 -7.06
C LEU A 193 -10.73 9.52 -8.19
N ARG A 194 -10.43 8.22 -8.39
CA ARG A 194 -9.58 7.74 -9.49
C ARG A 194 -10.12 6.43 -10.04
N ARG A 195 -9.92 6.24 -11.34
CA ARG A 195 -10.28 5.01 -12.05
C ARG A 195 -9.50 3.82 -11.47
N VAL A 196 -10.19 2.71 -11.28
CA VAL A 196 -9.59 1.45 -10.82
C VAL A 196 -9.94 0.30 -11.75
N ARG A 197 -9.03 -0.67 -11.86
CA ARG A 197 -9.23 -1.86 -12.70
C ARG A 197 -9.12 -3.12 -11.86
N GLY A 198 -10.06 -4.04 -12.08
CA GLY A 198 -9.98 -5.39 -11.54
C GLY A 198 -8.83 -6.19 -12.15
N SER A 199 -8.54 -7.35 -11.55
CA SER A 199 -7.46 -8.24 -12.01
C SER A 199 -8.02 -9.55 -12.53
N LYS A 200 -7.72 -9.94 -13.76
CA LYS A 200 -8.22 -11.20 -14.35
C LYS A 200 -7.97 -12.40 -13.43
N GLY A 201 -9.05 -13.11 -13.08
CA GLY A 201 -9.02 -14.31 -12.24
C GLY A 201 -8.70 -14.10 -10.75
N ARG A 202 -8.66 -12.86 -10.27
CA ARG A 202 -8.35 -12.51 -8.87
C ARG A 202 -9.27 -11.40 -8.37
N ILE A 203 -9.46 -11.35 -7.06
CA ILE A 203 -10.06 -10.18 -6.40
C ILE A 203 -8.93 -9.16 -6.23
N ALA A 204 -9.08 -7.98 -6.84
CA ALA A 204 -8.14 -6.89 -6.62
C ALA A 204 -8.56 -6.15 -5.35
N VAL A 205 -7.68 -6.11 -4.37
CA VAL A 205 -7.88 -5.41 -3.10
C VAL A 205 -7.08 -4.13 -3.19
N ILE A 206 -7.78 -3.01 -3.23
CA ILE A 206 -7.19 -1.69 -3.43
C ILE A 206 -7.37 -0.91 -2.14
N PRO A 207 -6.30 -0.68 -1.34
CA PRO A 207 -6.36 0.26 -0.23
C PRO A 207 -6.84 1.62 -0.70
N GLY A 208 -7.42 2.42 0.18
CA GLY A 208 -7.90 3.74 -0.15
C GLY A 208 -7.97 4.64 1.08
N ILE A 209 -7.99 5.94 0.80
CA ILE A 209 -8.19 6.98 1.80
C ILE A 209 -9.64 7.41 1.72
N LEU A 210 -10.34 7.43 2.86
CA LEU A 210 -11.71 7.92 2.92
C LEU A 210 -11.71 9.44 3.08
N VAL A 211 -12.51 10.10 2.25
CA VAL A 211 -12.51 11.55 2.06
C VAL A 211 -13.91 12.08 2.23
N LYS A 212 -14.06 13.20 2.93
CA LYS A 212 -15.33 13.92 3.03
C LYS A 212 -15.25 15.22 2.24
N GLY A 213 -16.06 15.33 1.19
CA GLY A 213 -16.25 16.56 0.41
C GLY A 213 -17.68 17.10 0.57
N SER A 214 -17.99 18.22 -0.08
CA SER A 214 -19.34 18.82 -0.02
C SER A 214 -20.41 17.93 -0.67
N GLY A 215 -20.03 17.12 -1.66
CA GLY A 215 -20.89 16.14 -2.33
C GLY A 215 -21.03 14.78 -1.64
N GLY A 216 -20.46 14.59 -0.45
CA GLY A 216 -20.56 13.34 0.32
C GLY A 216 -19.21 12.67 0.59
N LEU A 217 -19.23 11.34 0.66
CA LEU A 217 -18.04 10.53 0.90
C LEU A 217 -17.40 10.08 -0.41
N PHE A 218 -16.08 10.20 -0.46
CA PHE A 218 -15.24 9.83 -1.58
C PHE A 218 -14.13 8.91 -1.12
N ILE A 219 -13.58 8.16 -2.06
CA ILE A 219 -12.42 7.30 -1.81
C ILE A 219 -11.34 7.60 -2.83
N LEU A 220 -10.14 7.92 -2.34
CA LEU A 220 -8.95 8.00 -3.16
C LEU A 220 -8.28 6.62 -3.16
N PRO A 221 -8.40 5.83 -4.23
CA PRO A 221 -7.81 4.50 -4.27
C PRO A 221 -6.29 4.56 -4.39
N TRP A 222 -5.64 3.57 -3.80
CA TRP A 222 -4.23 3.28 -3.94
C TRP A 222 -3.93 2.70 -5.32
N VAL A 223 -3.78 3.58 -6.31
CA VAL A 223 -3.41 3.19 -7.69
C VAL A 223 -1.91 3.42 -7.94
N LEU A 224 -1.18 3.99 -6.99
CA LEU A 224 0.26 4.26 -7.10
C LEU A 224 1.08 2.97 -7.04
N GLY A 225 2.23 2.98 -7.72
CA GLY A 225 3.14 1.84 -7.82
C GLY A 225 3.47 1.23 -6.44
N SER A 226 3.73 -0.08 -6.42
CA SER A 226 3.95 -0.88 -5.21
C SER A 226 5.10 -0.41 -4.30
N TYR A 227 5.90 0.59 -4.73
CA TYR A 227 7.06 1.14 -4.03
C TYR A 227 6.73 2.32 -3.09
N MET A 228 5.54 2.94 -3.18
CA MET A 228 5.23 4.16 -2.39
C MET A 228 4.66 3.86 -0.99
N ILE A 229 5.29 3.00 -0.19
CA ILE A 229 4.77 2.51 1.11
C ILE A 229 4.38 3.63 2.07
N SER A 230 5.03 4.80 2.02
CA SER A 230 4.79 5.92 2.94
C SER A 230 3.33 6.37 2.99
N ARG A 231 2.63 6.45 1.85
CA ARG A 231 1.23 6.87 1.81
C ARG A 231 0.26 5.76 2.29
N LEU A 232 0.68 4.50 2.42
CA LEU A 232 -0.17 3.41 2.92
C LEU A 232 -0.58 3.68 4.37
N SER A 233 0.24 4.44 5.10
CA SER A 233 -0.08 4.95 6.43
C SER A 233 -1.36 5.79 6.51
N LEU A 234 -1.87 6.30 5.38
CA LEU A 234 -3.10 7.08 5.28
C LEU A 234 -4.31 6.22 4.90
N ALA A 235 -4.10 5.01 4.39
CA ALA A 235 -5.16 4.15 3.89
C ALA A 235 -5.81 3.38 5.03
N ASP A 236 -6.99 3.82 5.45
CA ASP A 236 -7.77 3.17 6.51
C ASP A 236 -8.90 2.28 5.96
N VAL A 237 -9.14 2.31 4.65
CA VAL A 237 -10.15 1.50 3.98
C VAL A 237 -9.58 0.77 2.77
N TYR A 238 -10.28 -0.23 2.27
CA TYR A 238 -9.98 -0.90 1.01
C TYR A 238 -11.25 -1.22 0.24
N ILE A 239 -11.11 -1.37 -1.08
CA ILE A 239 -12.16 -1.76 -2.01
C ILE A 239 -11.82 -3.14 -2.56
N GLU A 240 -12.82 -4.01 -2.63
CA GLU A 240 -12.72 -5.33 -3.27
C GLU A 240 -13.29 -5.26 -4.68
N ILE A 241 -12.44 -5.40 -5.70
CA ILE A 241 -12.86 -5.40 -7.10
C ILE A 241 -12.81 -6.84 -7.62
N HIS A 242 -13.99 -7.42 -7.76
CA HIS A 242 -14.16 -8.68 -8.46
C HIS A 242 -13.98 -8.45 -9.96
N TYR A 243 -13.21 -9.31 -10.63
CA TYR A 243 -12.99 -9.18 -12.07
C TYR A 243 -14.29 -9.29 -12.86
N SER A 244 -14.75 -8.17 -13.41
CA SER A 244 -15.70 -8.11 -14.51
C SER A 244 -14.91 -8.00 -15.81
N ARG A 245 -15.32 -8.74 -16.86
CA ARG A 245 -14.61 -8.77 -18.16
C ARG A 245 -14.45 -7.36 -18.74
N GLY A 246 -13.31 -6.72 -18.48
CA GLY A 246 -12.88 -5.48 -19.11
C GLY A 246 -13.55 -4.20 -18.64
N LYS A 247 -14.46 -4.23 -17.65
CA LYS A 247 -15.06 -3.01 -17.11
C LYS A 247 -14.22 -2.47 -15.94
N PRO A 248 -13.43 -1.40 -16.14
CA PRO A 248 -12.95 -0.60 -15.01
C PRO A 248 -14.13 -0.08 -14.19
N ILE A 249 -13.86 0.32 -12.94
CA ILE A 249 -14.77 1.19 -12.21
C ILE A 249 -14.26 2.61 -12.44
N GLU A 250 -15.08 3.45 -13.06
CA GLU A 250 -14.69 4.80 -13.45
C GLU A 250 -14.75 5.78 -12.28
N ILE A 251 -14.15 6.95 -12.48
CA ILE A 251 -14.20 8.05 -11.49
C ILE A 251 -15.65 8.44 -11.25
N GLY A 252 -16.01 8.78 -10.01
CA GLY A 252 -17.35 9.18 -9.60
C GLY A 252 -18.31 8.02 -9.34
N GLU A 253 -18.02 6.80 -9.81
CA GLU A 253 -18.82 5.62 -9.51
C GLU A 253 -18.77 5.29 -8.00
N GLU A 254 -19.92 4.87 -7.47
CA GLU A 254 -20.06 4.46 -6.07
C GLU A 254 -19.50 3.03 -5.88
N VAL A 255 -18.65 2.87 -4.86
CA VAL A 255 -18.08 1.58 -4.46
C VAL A 255 -18.33 1.31 -2.98
N GLU A 256 -18.45 0.04 -2.64
CA GLU A 256 -18.42 -0.41 -1.25
C GLU A 256 -16.97 -0.46 -0.77
N TYR A 257 -16.70 0.17 0.37
CA TYR A 257 -15.41 0.11 1.05
C TYR A 257 -15.54 -0.62 2.38
N LYS A 258 -14.45 -1.25 2.82
CA LYS A 258 -14.31 -1.88 4.14
C LYS A 258 -13.12 -1.28 4.87
N ALA A 259 -13.24 -1.07 6.17
CA ALA A 259 -12.15 -0.52 6.99
C ALA A 259 -11.11 -1.58 7.36
N PHE A 260 -9.85 -1.16 7.50
CA PHE A 260 -8.75 -1.94 8.05
C PHE A 260 -8.90 -2.07 9.59
N GLY A 261 -9.92 -2.79 10.07
CA GLY A 261 -10.12 -3.19 11.47
C GLY A 261 -10.30 -2.06 12.52
N ARG A 262 -10.01 -0.81 12.17
CA ARG A 262 -10.15 0.40 12.98
C ARG A 262 -11.28 1.26 12.40
N GLU A 263 -11.78 2.21 13.18
CA GLU A 263 -12.62 3.25 12.60
C GLU A 263 -11.79 4.05 11.59
N PRO A 264 -12.26 4.19 10.33
CA PRO A 264 -11.49 4.86 9.31
C PRO A 264 -11.42 6.36 9.61
N ARG A 265 -10.25 6.97 9.48
CA ARG A 265 -10.16 8.42 9.52
C ARG A 265 -10.84 8.97 8.28
N MET A 266 -11.58 10.06 8.48
CA MET A 266 -12.12 10.85 7.39
C MET A 266 -11.21 12.06 7.21
N PHE A 267 -10.54 12.11 6.08
CA PHE A 267 -9.76 13.28 5.71
C PHE A 267 -10.67 14.30 5.04
N ILE A 268 -10.54 15.56 5.43
CA ILE A 268 -11.05 16.68 4.63
C ILE A 268 -9.91 16.98 3.68
N LEU A 269 -10.01 16.51 2.44
CA LEU A 269 -8.93 16.74 1.49
C LEU A 269 -9.01 18.16 0.95
N GLU A 270 -7.89 18.87 1.02
CA GLU A 270 -7.63 19.96 0.09
C GLU A 270 -7.19 19.36 -1.26
N ALA A 271 -7.32 20.12 -2.35
CA ALA A 271 -7.00 19.66 -3.71
C ALA A 271 -5.60 19.01 -3.84
N SER A 272 -4.67 19.42 -2.96
CA SER A 272 -3.30 18.96 -2.83
C SER A 272 -3.15 17.52 -2.37
N GLU A 273 -4.09 17.00 -1.60
CA GLU A 273 -3.98 15.66 -1.01
C GLU A 273 -4.59 14.56 -1.91
N ILE A 274 -5.48 14.95 -2.84
CA ILE A 274 -6.07 14.05 -3.86
C ILE A 274 -5.08 13.76 -4.98
N ALA A 275 -4.32 14.77 -5.40
CA ALA A 275 -3.34 14.64 -6.45
C ALA A 275 -2.05 14.00 -5.94
N GLY A 276 -1.43 13.17 -6.77
CA GLY A 276 -0.29 12.31 -6.44
C GLY A 276 1.03 13.01 -6.11
N GLY A 277 1.04 14.22 -5.57
CA GLY A 277 2.25 14.95 -5.27
C GLY A 277 1.99 16.42 -4.96
N VAL A 278 2.79 16.97 -4.05
CA VAL A 278 2.62 18.32 -3.53
C VAL A 278 3.92 19.08 -3.77
N ASP A 279 3.82 20.29 -4.30
CA ASP A 279 4.91 21.26 -4.34
C ASP A 279 4.44 22.61 -3.78
N ILE A 280 5.36 23.37 -3.19
CA ILE A 280 5.11 24.74 -2.72
C ILE A 280 5.89 25.65 -3.66
N VAL A 281 5.19 26.43 -4.46
CA VAL A 281 5.84 27.36 -5.39
C VAL A 281 5.30 28.77 -5.13
N GLY A 282 6.06 29.55 -4.38
CA GLY A 282 5.63 30.83 -3.82
C GLY A 282 4.79 30.65 -2.56
N ASP A 283 3.67 31.37 -2.46
CA ASP A 283 2.68 31.27 -1.37
C ASP A 283 1.57 30.24 -1.64
N ARG A 284 1.75 29.38 -2.67
CA ARG A 284 0.72 28.46 -3.16
C ARG A 284 1.20 27.02 -3.23
N LEU A 285 0.29 26.14 -2.85
CA LEU A 285 0.40 24.69 -2.93
C LEU A 285 -0.08 24.21 -4.31
N ILE A 286 0.75 23.48 -5.06
CA ILE A 286 0.43 22.96 -6.40
C ILE A 286 0.39 21.43 -6.40
N THR A 287 -0.58 20.91 -7.16
CA THR A 287 -1.00 19.52 -7.26
C THR A 287 -1.11 19.18 -8.76
N TYR A 288 -0.72 17.97 -9.17
CA TYR A 288 -0.76 17.57 -10.59
C TYR A 288 -1.68 16.36 -10.81
N ALA A 289 -2.61 16.51 -11.74
CA ALA A 289 -3.56 15.48 -12.17
C ALA A 289 -3.83 15.64 -13.68
N SER A 290 -4.46 14.64 -14.31
CA SER A 290 -5.00 14.84 -15.66
C SER A 290 -6.12 15.90 -15.65
N ARG A 291 -6.36 16.55 -16.79
CA ARG A 291 -7.41 17.57 -16.91
C ARG A 291 -8.79 16.99 -16.60
N GLU A 292 -9.08 15.78 -17.11
CA GLU A 292 -10.36 15.13 -16.85
C GLU A 292 -10.55 14.80 -15.35
N GLU A 293 -9.50 14.30 -14.67
CA GLU A 293 -9.56 14.04 -13.22
C GLU A 293 -9.80 15.33 -12.41
N ALA A 294 -9.14 16.43 -12.79
CA ALA A 294 -9.29 17.72 -12.12
C ALA A 294 -10.71 18.29 -12.24
N GLU A 295 -11.29 18.30 -13.44
CA GLU A 295 -12.65 18.79 -13.67
C GLU A 295 -13.66 17.98 -12.83
N MET A 296 -13.51 16.66 -12.79
CA MET A 296 -14.37 15.79 -11.97
C MET A 296 -14.26 16.04 -10.46
N TRP A 297 -13.06 16.29 -9.93
CA TRP A 297 -12.88 16.56 -8.50
C TRP A 297 -13.57 17.85 -8.05
N LEU A 298 -13.65 18.85 -8.93
CA LEU A 298 -14.35 20.11 -8.66
C LEU A 298 -15.86 19.92 -8.70
N ASP A 299 -16.39 19.19 -9.67
CA ASP A 299 -17.81 18.84 -9.75
C ASP A 299 -18.26 18.06 -8.49
N MET A 300 -17.37 17.24 -7.95
CA MET A 300 -17.60 16.46 -6.73
C MET A 300 -17.42 17.27 -5.45
N GLY A 301 -16.94 18.52 -5.56
CA GLY A 301 -16.63 19.38 -4.41
C GLY A 301 -15.55 18.79 -3.50
N ALA A 302 -14.64 18.01 -4.08
CA ALA A 302 -13.54 17.34 -3.39
C ALA A 302 -12.27 18.22 -3.33
N ALA A 303 -12.24 19.34 -4.06
CA ALA A 303 -11.10 20.25 -4.16
C ALA A 303 -11.57 21.71 -4.17
N SER A 304 -10.80 22.60 -3.56
CA SER A 304 -11.11 24.04 -3.49
C SER A 304 -10.51 24.88 -4.64
N LEU A 305 -9.44 24.41 -5.30
CA LEU A 305 -8.79 25.08 -6.43
C LEU A 305 -7.91 24.09 -7.21
N ILE A 306 -7.97 24.07 -8.55
CA ILE A 306 -7.09 23.23 -9.39
C ILE A 306 -6.54 24.04 -10.57
N HIS A 307 -5.31 23.73 -11.00
CA HIS A 307 -4.68 24.30 -12.20
C HIS A 307 -4.55 23.26 -13.32
N VAL A 308 -4.78 23.66 -14.57
CA VAL A 308 -4.67 22.85 -15.80
C VAL A 308 -3.56 23.41 -16.68
N CYS A 309 -2.63 22.55 -17.11
CA CYS A 309 -1.63 22.89 -18.12
C CYS A 309 -2.31 23.08 -19.48
N ASP A 310 -2.19 24.29 -20.06
CA ASP A 310 -2.84 24.68 -21.32
C ASP A 310 -1.84 24.77 -22.48
N GLY A 311 -0.56 25.03 -22.18
CA GLY A 311 0.51 25.11 -23.18
C GLY A 311 1.90 25.23 -22.57
N TYR A 312 2.93 25.16 -23.41
CA TYR A 312 4.32 25.40 -22.99
C TYR A 312 5.15 26.04 -24.11
N ARG A 313 6.23 26.71 -23.72
CA ARG A 313 7.23 27.31 -24.62
C ARG A 313 8.63 26.91 -24.17
N ILE A 314 9.42 26.35 -25.09
CA ILE A 314 10.81 25.93 -24.85
C ILE A 314 11.76 27.02 -25.36
N LYS A 315 12.74 27.41 -24.54
CA LYS A 315 13.80 28.34 -24.93
C LYS A 315 15.13 27.95 -24.26
N GLY A 316 16.01 27.31 -25.03
CA GLY A 316 17.30 26.84 -24.51
C GLY A 316 17.12 25.72 -23.48
N ASP A 317 17.67 25.91 -22.29
CA ASP A 317 17.53 24.99 -21.15
C ASP A 317 16.31 25.32 -20.26
N ARG A 318 15.39 26.17 -20.72
CA ARG A 318 14.22 26.60 -19.96
C ARG A 318 12.91 26.29 -20.65
N VAL A 319 11.90 25.95 -19.85
CA VAL A 319 10.52 25.72 -20.30
C VAL A 319 9.57 26.57 -19.49
N LEU A 320 8.77 27.38 -20.17
CA LEU A 320 7.63 28.09 -19.56
C LEU A 320 6.37 27.26 -19.77
N VAL A 321 5.71 26.84 -18.69
CA VAL A 321 4.44 26.11 -18.73
C VAL A 321 3.31 27.05 -18.34
N GLU A 322 2.30 27.16 -19.20
CA GLU A 322 1.12 27.99 -18.98
C GLU A 322 0.04 27.17 -18.28
N MET A 323 -0.42 27.66 -17.13
CA MET A 323 -1.43 26.99 -16.32
C MET A 323 -2.67 27.86 -16.13
N LYS A 324 -3.86 27.25 -16.25
CA LYS A 324 -5.17 27.86 -16.04
C LYS A 324 -5.79 27.39 -14.73
N THR A 325 -6.28 28.31 -13.91
CA THR A 325 -7.05 27.99 -12.70
C THR A 325 -8.50 27.64 -13.04
N ILE A 326 -9.03 26.56 -12.48
CA ILE A 326 -10.45 26.18 -12.47
C ILE A 326 -10.98 26.59 -11.08
N PRO A 327 -11.23 27.89 -10.80
CA PRO A 327 -12.33 28.67 -11.39
C PRO A 327 -11.91 30.08 -11.88
N GLU A 328 -12.82 30.72 -12.62
CA GLU A 328 -12.65 31.85 -13.54
C GLU A 328 -11.58 32.93 -13.19
N SER A 329 -10.48 32.82 -13.94
CA SER A 329 -9.45 33.82 -14.28
C SER A 329 -8.33 34.12 -13.26
N LYS A 330 -7.19 33.48 -13.50
CA LYS A 330 -5.84 34.05 -13.70
C LYS A 330 -4.95 32.95 -14.30
N ILE A 331 -4.28 33.25 -15.42
CA ILE A 331 -3.27 32.36 -16.04
C ILE A 331 -1.95 32.62 -15.31
N TYR A 332 -1.32 31.57 -14.81
CA TYR A 332 0.00 31.66 -14.18
C TYR A 332 0.99 30.81 -14.99
N GLY A 333 2.03 31.45 -15.52
CA GLY A 333 3.16 30.76 -16.15
C GLY A 333 4.19 30.36 -15.10
N ARG A 334 4.68 29.12 -15.15
CA ARG A 334 5.79 28.62 -14.31
C ARG A 334 6.99 28.32 -15.19
N GLU A 335 8.16 28.79 -14.81
CA GLU A 335 9.41 28.52 -15.54
C GLU A 335 10.15 27.34 -14.89
N PHE A 336 10.65 26.44 -15.72
CA PHE A 336 11.39 25.25 -15.32
C PHE A 336 12.74 25.22 -16.03
N ARG A 337 13.77 24.70 -15.37
CA ARG A 337 15.05 24.32 -15.96
C ARG A 337 14.99 22.87 -16.45
N VAL A 338 15.57 22.60 -17.60
CA VAL A 338 15.74 21.26 -18.16
C VAL A 338 17.06 20.67 -17.65
N LEU A 339 16.97 19.64 -16.82
CA LEU A 339 18.12 18.83 -16.43
C LEU A 339 18.30 17.70 -17.44
N ALA A 340 19.47 17.59 -18.05
CA ALA A 340 19.76 16.54 -19.02
C ALA A 340 21.19 16.03 -18.88
N ARG A 341 21.38 14.71 -19.05
CA ARG A 341 22.72 14.10 -19.10
C ARG A 341 23.33 14.23 -20.49
N ASN A 342 24.66 14.17 -20.57
CA ASN A 342 25.41 14.28 -21.83
C ASN A 342 25.10 13.13 -22.82
N ARG A 343 24.58 12.01 -22.33
CA ARG A 343 24.14 10.87 -23.13
C ARG A 343 22.76 10.44 -22.61
N ILE A 344 21.79 10.39 -23.51
CA ILE A 344 20.42 9.95 -23.22
C ILE A 344 20.31 8.52 -23.73
N GLU A 345 19.98 7.57 -22.86
CA GLU A 345 19.92 6.15 -23.20
C GLU A 345 18.54 5.76 -23.75
N ARG A 346 18.55 4.84 -24.73
CA ARG A 346 17.34 4.29 -25.35
C ARG A 346 16.89 3.06 -24.55
N VAL A 347 15.69 3.15 -23.97
CA VAL A 347 15.00 1.98 -23.40
C VAL A 347 13.72 1.75 -24.22
N PRO A 348 13.39 0.52 -24.66
CA PRO A 348 12.16 0.26 -25.40
C PRO A 348 10.92 0.17 -24.49
N GLY A 349 9.88 0.92 -24.82
CA GLY A 349 8.48 0.65 -24.47
C GLY A 349 8.03 0.99 -23.05
N TYR A 350 7.43 2.17 -22.87
CA TYR A 350 6.50 2.54 -21.79
C TYR A 350 5.62 3.70 -22.30
N GLY A 351 4.37 3.77 -21.83
CA GLY A 351 3.34 4.71 -22.33
C GLY A 351 3.39 6.12 -21.71
N GLU A 352 2.58 7.01 -22.28
CA GLU A 352 2.46 8.45 -21.96
C GLU A 352 1.30 8.73 -20.97
N GLY A 353 1.36 9.81 -20.17
CA GLY A 353 0.26 10.10 -19.25
C GLY A 353 0.05 11.50 -18.67
N ASN A 354 1.03 12.42 -18.64
CA ASN A 354 0.85 13.74 -18.00
C ASN A 354 1.53 14.93 -18.71
N CYS A 355 1.20 16.17 -18.34
CA CYS A 355 1.71 17.38 -19.03
C CYS A 355 3.25 17.43 -19.06
N PHE A 356 3.95 17.07 -17.98
CA PHE A 356 5.42 17.07 -17.97
C PHE A 356 6.01 15.95 -18.82
N SER A 357 5.38 14.77 -18.83
CA SER A 357 5.76 13.66 -19.71
C SER A 357 5.72 14.07 -21.20
N ARG A 358 4.70 14.86 -21.60
CA ARG A 358 4.59 15.39 -22.97
C ARG A 358 5.66 16.44 -23.27
N ILE A 359 5.90 17.37 -22.35
CA ILE A 359 6.97 18.38 -22.48
C ILE A 359 8.33 17.69 -22.67
N VAL A 360 8.62 16.67 -21.84
CA VAL A 360 9.86 15.88 -21.94
C VAL A 360 9.95 15.17 -23.29
N GLY A 361 8.87 14.54 -23.75
CA GLY A 361 8.83 13.90 -25.07
C GLY A 361 9.14 14.86 -26.22
N GLU A 362 8.67 16.10 -26.13
CA GLU A 362 8.93 17.14 -27.14
C GLU A 362 10.37 17.64 -27.11
N ILE A 363 10.94 17.83 -25.92
CA ILE A 363 12.37 18.16 -25.78
C ILE A 363 13.24 17.04 -26.39
N LEU A 364 12.86 15.78 -26.21
CA LEU A 364 13.57 14.63 -26.78
C LEU A 364 13.47 14.59 -28.30
N ARG A 365 12.30 14.94 -28.86
CA ARG A 365 12.11 15.09 -30.31
C ARG A 365 13.00 16.18 -30.90
N GLU A 366 13.06 17.37 -30.30
CA GLU A 366 13.95 18.45 -30.74
C GLU A 366 15.44 18.06 -30.74
N ARG A 367 15.82 17.13 -29.85
CA ARG A 367 17.18 16.59 -29.74
C ARG A 367 17.47 15.42 -30.67
N GLY A 368 16.54 15.04 -31.55
CA GLY A 368 16.72 13.95 -32.51
C GLY A 368 16.69 12.56 -31.89
N VAL A 369 16.03 12.39 -30.74
CA VAL A 369 15.85 11.08 -30.09
C VAL A 369 14.51 10.50 -30.53
N GLU A 370 14.55 9.62 -31.53
CA GLU A 370 13.33 9.03 -32.13
C GLU A 370 12.76 7.84 -31.33
N ASP A 371 13.52 7.30 -30.38
CA ASP A 371 13.16 6.13 -29.60
C ASP A 371 13.56 6.28 -28.12
N TYR A 372 12.58 6.51 -27.26
CA TYR A 372 12.78 6.74 -25.82
C TYR A 372 11.65 6.11 -25.00
N VAL A 373 11.88 6.03 -23.68
CA VAL A 373 10.86 5.70 -22.69
C VAL A 373 10.59 6.96 -21.87
N VAL A 374 9.33 7.39 -21.86
CA VAL A 374 8.88 8.41 -20.91
C VAL A 374 8.48 7.71 -19.63
N ILE A 375 9.12 8.08 -18.54
CA ILE A 375 8.67 7.67 -17.21
C ILE A 375 7.67 8.73 -16.75
N ASP A 376 6.40 8.33 -16.62
CA ASP A 376 5.40 9.20 -16.02
C ASP A 376 5.79 9.51 -14.57
N VAL A 377 5.98 10.80 -14.31
CA VAL A 377 6.24 11.33 -12.98
C VAL A 377 5.10 12.25 -12.56
N ASP A 378 4.58 12.05 -11.35
CA ASP A 378 3.47 12.86 -10.85
C ASP A 378 3.93 14.29 -10.51
N LEU A 379 5.24 14.50 -10.28
CA LEU A 379 5.84 15.80 -9.92
C LEU A 379 7.14 16.07 -10.69
N PRO A 380 7.40 17.33 -11.09
CA PRO A 380 8.72 17.77 -11.57
C PRO A 380 9.84 17.45 -10.57
N LEU A 381 9.59 17.66 -9.28
CA LEU A 381 10.56 17.37 -8.21
C LEU A 381 10.93 15.88 -8.13
N GLN A 382 9.95 15.00 -8.34
CA GLN A 382 10.18 13.55 -8.39
C GLN A 382 11.10 13.21 -9.57
N ALA A 383 10.89 13.83 -10.74
CA ALA A 383 11.77 13.66 -11.88
C ALA A 383 13.20 14.13 -11.58
N ARG A 384 13.36 15.27 -10.88
CA ARG A 384 14.67 15.77 -10.43
C ARG A 384 15.38 14.78 -9.51
N ASP A 385 14.67 14.23 -8.52
CA ASP A 385 15.25 13.27 -7.58
C ASP A 385 15.67 11.98 -8.28
N MET A 386 14.85 11.50 -9.23
CA MET A 386 15.18 10.36 -10.10
C MET A 386 16.39 10.66 -10.99
N PHE A 387 16.51 11.89 -11.51
CA PHE A 387 17.65 12.33 -12.31
C PHE A 387 18.94 12.36 -11.49
N ALA A 388 18.89 12.88 -10.26
CA ALA A 388 20.03 12.92 -9.35
C ALA A 388 20.55 11.51 -9.00
N GLN A 389 19.64 10.54 -8.89
CA GLN A 389 19.97 9.13 -8.64
C GLN A 389 20.40 8.35 -9.91
N GLY A 390 20.34 8.98 -11.09
CA GLY A 390 20.70 8.34 -12.36
C GLY A 390 19.67 7.36 -12.90
N LEU A 391 18.42 7.48 -12.47
CA LEU A 391 17.31 6.65 -12.92
C LEU A 391 16.64 7.19 -14.19
N VAL A 392 16.80 8.49 -14.48
CA VAL A 392 16.35 9.14 -15.72
C VAL A 392 17.43 10.06 -16.28
N ASP A 393 17.45 10.20 -17.60
CA ASP A 393 18.43 11.01 -18.32
C ASP A 393 17.98 12.45 -18.56
N ILE A 394 16.71 12.75 -18.33
CA ILE A 394 16.12 14.07 -18.48
C ILE A 394 15.04 14.32 -17.40
N ALA A 395 14.98 15.54 -16.85
CA ALA A 395 13.97 15.97 -15.88
C ALA A 395 13.71 17.48 -15.97
N LEU A 396 12.57 17.92 -15.44
CA LEU A 396 12.22 19.34 -15.31
C LEU A 396 12.33 19.76 -13.85
N GLU A 397 13.12 20.80 -13.58
CA GLU A 397 13.34 21.37 -12.27
C GLU A 397 12.65 22.75 -12.19
N PRO A 398 11.71 22.98 -11.27
CA PRO A 398 11.13 24.31 -11.06
C PRO A 398 12.23 25.33 -10.70
N LEU A 399 12.13 26.55 -11.25
CA LEU A 399 13.04 27.67 -10.93
C LEU A 399 12.63 28.47 -9.70
#